data_AF-A0A7X9JK12-F1
#
_entry.id   AF-A0A7X9JK12-F1
#
_cell.length_a   1.000
_cell.length_b   1.000
_cell.length_c   1.000
_cell.angle_alpha   90.00
_cell.angle_beta   90.00
_cell.angle_gamma   90.00
#
_symmetry.space_group_name_H-M   'P 1'
#
loop_
_entity.id
_entity.type
_entity.pdbx_description
1 polymer ?
#
loop_
_entity_poly.entity_id
_entity_poly.type
_entity_poly.pdbx_seq_one_letter_code
_entity_poly.pdbx_strand_id
1 'polypeptide(L)'
;MSHCIKYLLLFIVLTPNMLLAQCFYTNHSFKAGEKIEYNIKYNLGFIWIDAGYVSFEVDSSTFQGKPIYIFTSKGSSYEKYDWIYKVRESFVSKAYQNPLKSISYNRNSIESDYFAIEEYKFIYEKQKVYSKVHNSKKNLTYDTLNLPNCAYDLLTAIYAFRNFDFENLKP
;
A
#
# COMPACT_ATOMS: atom_id res chain seq x y z
N MET A 1 -51.09 51.88 -19.02
CA MET A 1 -51.12 50.95 -17.86
C MET A 1 -49.77 50.26 -17.76
N SER A 2 -49.10 50.53 -16.63
CA SER A 2 -47.95 49.84 -16.01
C SER A 2 -47.46 48.57 -16.71
N HIS A 3 -46.18 48.49 -17.11
CA HIS A 3 -45.41 47.24 -17.05
C HIS A 3 -44.00 47.54 -16.51
N CYS A 4 -43.87 47.26 -15.22
CA CYS A 4 -42.70 47.43 -14.38
C CYS A 4 -41.67 46.34 -14.73
N ILE A 5 -40.52 46.71 -15.31
CA ILE A 5 -39.41 45.79 -15.57
C ILE A 5 -38.77 45.42 -14.22
N LYS A 6 -39.11 44.22 -13.73
CA LYS A 6 -38.45 43.57 -12.60
C LYS A 6 -37.12 42.99 -13.09
N TYR A 7 -36.03 43.70 -12.86
CA TYR A 7 -34.68 43.13 -12.97
C TYR A 7 -34.49 42.10 -11.85
N LEU A 8 -34.67 40.82 -12.17
CA LEU A 8 -34.26 39.72 -11.31
C LEU A 8 -32.75 39.51 -11.51
N LEU A 9 -31.95 40.14 -10.64
CA LEU A 9 -30.51 39.87 -10.52
C LEU A 9 -30.32 38.42 -10.05
N LEU A 10 -30.05 37.52 -10.99
CA LEU A 10 -29.64 36.15 -10.71
C LEU A 10 -28.19 36.16 -10.21
N PHE A 11 -28.00 36.22 -8.89
CA PHE A 11 -26.70 36.02 -8.25
C PHE A 11 -26.32 34.54 -8.38
N ILE A 12 -25.58 34.18 -9.42
CA ILE A 12 -24.95 32.86 -9.54
C ILE A 12 -23.81 32.84 -8.52
N VAL A 13 -24.08 32.26 -7.35
CA VAL A 13 -23.04 31.94 -6.37
C VAL A 13 -22.19 30.83 -6.97
N LEU A 14 -21.08 31.19 -7.62
CA LEU A 14 -20.00 30.25 -7.91
C LEU A 14 -19.37 29.85 -6.57
N THR A 15 -19.93 28.82 -5.94
CA THR A 15 -19.19 28.10 -4.91
C THR A 15 -18.05 27.37 -5.62
N PRO A 16 -16.77 27.65 -5.31
CA PRO A 16 -15.69 26.83 -5.81
C PRO A 16 -15.89 25.44 -5.21
N ASN A 17 -16.33 24.49 -6.03
CA ASN A 17 -16.25 23.08 -5.68
C ASN A 17 -14.75 22.77 -5.56
N MET A 18 -14.21 22.88 -4.34
CA MET A 18 -12.99 22.15 -3.99
C MET A 18 -13.36 20.67 -4.09
N LEU A 19 -13.22 20.12 -5.28
CA LEU A 19 -13.07 18.68 -5.46
C LEU A 19 -11.82 18.29 -4.70
N LEU A 20 -11.98 17.95 -3.42
CA LEU A 20 -11.00 17.15 -2.70
C LEU A 20 -10.93 15.84 -3.48
N ALA A 21 -9.94 15.71 -4.36
CA ALA A 21 -9.58 14.42 -4.92
C ALA A 21 -9.25 13.53 -3.73
N GLN A 22 -10.17 12.62 -3.39
CA GLN A 22 -9.99 11.63 -2.34
C GLN A 22 -8.97 10.63 -2.86
N CYS A 23 -7.69 10.92 -2.69
CA CYS A 23 -6.65 10.08 -3.26
C CYS A 23 -6.31 8.85 -2.43
N PHE A 24 -6.91 8.74 -1.24
CA PHE A 24 -6.84 7.53 -0.44
C PHE A 24 -8.16 6.77 -0.52
N TYR A 25 -8.09 5.50 -0.90
CA TYR A 25 -9.24 4.61 -0.95
C TYR A 25 -9.81 4.32 0.44
N THR A 26 -11.14 4.22 0.49
CA THR A 26 -11.86 3.60 1.59
C THR A 26 -11.96 2.11 1.31
N ASN A 27 -11.80 1.29 2.34
CA ASN A 27 -11.87 -0.16 2.20
C ASN A 27 -13.33 -0.66 2.10
N HIS A 28 -13.63 -1.38 1.03
CA HIS A 28 -14.86 -2.13 0.80
C HIS A 28 -14.59 -3.58 0.35
N SER A 29 -13.33 -3.94 0.10
CA SER A 29 -12.95 -5.18 -0.61
C SER A 29 -12.27 -6.25 0.26
N PHE A 30 -11.97 -5.96 1.52
CA PHE A 30 -11.35 -6.91 2.46
C PHE A 30 -11.77 -6.63 3.90
N LYS A 31 -11.48 -7.57 4.80
CA LYS A 31 -11.71 -7.44 6.25
C LYS A 31 -10.55 -8.00 7.05
N ALA A 32 -10.42 -7.59 8.31
CA ALA A 32 -9.48 -8.21 9.23
C ALA A 32 -9.80 -9.70 9.42
N GLY A 33 -8.77 -10.52 9.59
CA GLY A 33 -8.82 -11.99 9.58
C GLY A 33 -8.80 -12.60 8.18
N GLU A 34 -8.78 -11.80 7.11
CA GLU A 34 -8.59 -12.32 5.75
C GLU A 34 -7.18 -12.87 5.58
N LYS A 35 -7.09 -14.06 4.97
CA LYS A 35 -5.85 -14.71 4.60
C LYS A 35 -5.97 -15.31 3.21
N ILE A 36 -4.98 -15.04 2.36
CA ILE A 36 -4.89 -15.55 0.99
C ILE A 36 -3.50 -16.14 0.79
N GLU A 37 -3.42 -17.35 0.23
CA GLU A 37 -2.17 -18.02 -0.09
C GLU A 37 -2.11 -18.36 -1.58
N TYR A 38 -0.94 -18.15 -2.20
CA TYR A 38 -0.68 -18.45 -3.59
C TYR A 38 0.56 -19.33 -3.71
N ASN A 39 0.53 -20.27 -4.66
CA ASN A 39 1.71 -21.04 -5.07
C ASN A 39 2.38 -20.33 -6.26
N ILE A 40 3.68 -20.15 -6.18
CA ILE A 40 4.50 -19.54 -7.22
C ILE A 40 5.06 -20.67 -8.08
N LYS A 41 4.81 -20.60 -9.40
CA LYS A 41 5.33 -21.57 -10.37
C LYS A 41 6.08 -20.84 -11.50
N TYR A 42 7.21 -21.40 -11.91
CA TYR A 42 7.92 -20.97 -13.12
C TYR A 42 7.56 -21.86 -14.30
N ASN A 43 7.26 -21.25 -15.45
CA ASN A 43 7.09 -21.96 -16.71
C ASN A 43 8.41 -21.96 -17.48
N LEU A 44 8.96 -23.14 -17.77
CA LEU A 44 10.16 -23.32 -18.60
C LEU A 44 9.82 -23.82 -20.02
N GLY A 45 8.62 -23.50 -20.50
CA GLY A 45 8.10 -23.91 -21.82
C GLY A 45 7.35 -25.23 -21.75
N PHE A 46 8.06 -26.33 -21.56
CA PHE A 46 7.46 -27.68 -21.56
C PHE A 46 7.05 -28.17 -20.16
N ILE A 47 7.56 -27.55 -19.09
CA ILE A 47 7.32 -27.96 -17.71
C ILE A 47 7.03 -26.76 -16.82
N TRP A 48 6.22 -26.98 -15.78
CA TRP A 48 5.99 -26.05 -14.69
C TRP A 48 6.74 -26.52 -13.46
N ILE A 49 7.53 -25.62 -12.85
CA ILE A 49 8.27 -25.89 -11.63
C ILE A 49 7.63 -25.10 -10.50
N ASP A 50 7.14 -25.81 -9.49
CA ASP A 50 6.70 -25.24 -8.23
C ASP A 50 7.90 -24.58 -7.54
N ALA A 51 7.92 -23.26 -7.41
CA ALA A 51 9.09 -22.52 -6.93
C ALA A 51 8.97 -22.15 -5.45
N GLY A 52 7.75 -21.85 -5.00
CA GLY A 52 7.51 -21.40 -3.64
C GLY A 52 6.06 -21.03 -3.40
N TYR A 53 5.83 -20.25 -2.35
CA TYR A 53 4.52 -19.77 -1.97
C TYR A 53 4.61 -18.35 -1.41
N VAL A 54 3.49 -17.64 -1.44
CA VAL A 54 3.31 -16.34 -0.80
C VAL A 54 1.97 -16.30 -0.09
N SER A 55 1.95 -15.72 1.10
CA SER A 55 0.75 -15.48 1.89
C SER A 55 0.53 -13.99 2.08
N PHE A 56 -0.72 -13.58 2.09
CA PHE A 56 -1.17 -12.24 2.42
C PHE A 56 -2.21 -12.33 3.54
N GLU A 57 -2.02 -11.55 4.59
CA GLU A 57 -2.87 -11.55 5.78
C GLU A 57 -3.24 -10.11 6.15
N VAL A 58 -4.47 -9.92 6.65
CA VAL A 58 -4.97 -8.65 7.16
C VAL A 58 -5.35 -8.80 8.62
N ASP A 59 -4.72 -8.04 9.50
CA ASP A 59 -5.13 -7.89 10.90
C ASP A 59 -5.62 -6.47 11.17
N SER A 60 -6.25 -6.27 12.32
CA SER A 60 -6.64 -4.95 12.82
C SER A 60 -6.07 -4.67 14.20
N SER A 61 -5.74 -3.41 14.45
CA SER A 61 -5.28 -2.94 15.75
C SER A 61 -5.62 -1.46 15.94
N THR A 62 -5.03 -0.82 16.94
CA THR A 62 -5.16 0.62 17.20
C THR A 62 -3.79 1.28 17.23
N PHE A 63 -3.66 2.45 16.62
CA PHE A 63 -2.49 3.31 16.70
C PHE A 63 -2.92 4.71 17.07
N GLN A 64 -2.40 5.23 18.19
CA GLN A 64 -2.78 6.56 18.73
C GLN A 64 -4.31 6.72 18.87
N GLY A 65 -4.98 5.68 19.38
CA GLY A 65 -6.43 5.68 19.57
C GLY A 65 -7.26 5.57 18.28
N LYS A 66 -6.64 5.44 17.10
CA LYS A 66 -7.33 5.28 15.82
C LYS A 66 -7.22 3.84 15.31
N PRO A 67 -8.27 3.29 14.68
CA PRO A 67 -8.23 1.96 14.12
C PRO A 67 -7.28 1.89 12.92
N ILE A 68 -6.48 0.82 12.87
CA ILE A 68 -5.55 0.54 11.77
C ILE A 68 -5.73 -0.88 11.24
N TYR A 69 -5.31 -1.10 10.00
CA TYR A 69 -5.00 -2.40 9.48
C TYR A 69 -3.50 -2.69 9.61
N ILE A 70 -3.17 -3.96 9.78
CA ILE A 70 -1.82 -4.49 9.69
C ILE A 70 -1.84 -5.50 8.53
N PHE A 71 -1.18 -5.13 7.43
CA PHE A 71 -1.03 -5.99 6.26
C PHE A 71 0.28 -6.75 6.38
N THR A 72 0.23 -8.07 6.33
CA THR A 72 1.41 -8.92 6.35
C THR A 72 1.49 -9.70 5.05
N SER A 73 2.66 -9.75 4.43
CA SER A 73 2.97 -10.67 3.34
C SER A 73 4.21 -11.47 3.66
N LYS A 74 4.16 -12.79 3.45
CA LYS A 74 5.33 -13.67 3.64
C LYS A 74 5.50 -14.54 2.41
N GLY A 75 6.69 -14.49 1.82
CA GLY A 75 7.08 -15.26 0.65
C GLY A 75 8.22 -16.22 0.97
N SER A 76 8.19 -17.42 0.42
CA SER A 76 9.26 -18.40 0.57
C SER A 76 9.43 -19.25 -0.68
N SER A 77 10.67 -19.50 -1.09
CA SER A 77 10.96 -20.66 -1.94
C SER A 77 10.64 -21.95 -1.18
N TYR A 78 10.35 -23.05 -1.88
CA TYR A 78 10.28 -24.36 -1.20
C TYR A 78 11.68 -24.79 -0.74
N GLU A 79 11.75 -25.36 0.46
CA GLU A 79 13.02 -25.74 1.11
C GLU A 79 13.88 -26.67 0.25
N LYS A 80 13.25 -27.55 -0.55
CA LYS A 80 13.95 -28.44 -1.49
C LYS A 80 14.78 -27.71 -2.57
N TYR A 81 14.57 -26.41 -2.78
CA TYR A 81 15.32 -25.58 -3.72
C TYR A 81 16.33 -24.63 -3.06
N ASP A 82 16.38 -24.59 -1.72
CA ASP A 82 17.23 -23.64 -1.01
C ASP A 82 18.73 -23.81 -1.29
N TRP A 83 19.13 -25.01 -1.73
CA TRP A 83 20.51 -25.30 -2.14
C TRP A 83 20.90 -24.64 -3.47
N ILE A 84 19.93 -24.32 -4.34
CA ILE A 84 20.15 -23.55 -5.57
C ILE A 84 20.01 -22.06 -5.27
N TYR A 85 18.85 -21.69 -4.70
CA TYR A 85 18.51 -20.31 -4.41
C TYR A 85 17.39 -20.23 -3.37
N LYS A 86 17.74 -19.74 -2.18
CA LYS A 86 16.82 -19.60 -1.05
C LYS A 86 16.18 -18.22 -1.02
N VAL A 87 14.86 -18.14 -0.92
CA VAL A 87 14.12 -16.89 -0.73
C VAL A 87 13.30 -16.98 0.54
N ARG A 88 13.40 -15.98 1.43
CA ARG A 88 12.55 -15.78 2.60
C ARG A 88 12.26 -14.30 2.73
N GLU A 89 11.01 -13.89 2.51
CA GLU A 89 10.59 -12.50 2.58
C GLU A 89 9.44 -12.32 3.57
N SER A 90 9.46 -11.20 4.28
CA SER A 90 8.40 -10.76 5.18
C SER A 90 8.22 -9.26 5.05
N PHE A 91 7.06 -8.84 4.54
CA PHE A 91 6.66 -7.44 4.45
C PHE A 91 5.52 -7.17 5.43
N VAL A 92 5.59 -6.04 6.13
CA VAL A 92 4.54 -5.63 7.07
C VAL A 92 4.26 -4.14 6.89
N SER A 93 3.01 -3.82 6.60
CA SER A 93 2.51 -2.45 6.52
C SER A 93 1.45 -2.18 7.56
N LYS A 94 1.45 -0.97 8.09
CA LYS A 94 0.39 -0.46 8.95
C LYS A 94 -0.25 0.72 8.26
N ALA A 95 -1.57 0.75 8.20
CA ALA A 95 -2.32 1.85 7.61
C ALA A 95 -3.58 2.15 8.42
N TYR A 96 -4.03 3.41 8.44
CA TYR A 96 -5.34 3.74 8.98
C TYR A 96 -6.45 3.04 8.21
N GLN A 97 -7.57 2.68 8.87
CA GLN A 97 -8.66 1.99 8.18
C GLN A 97 -9.48 2.92 7.28
N ASN A 98 -9.60 4.20 7.66
CA ASN A 98 -10.35 5.18 6.88
C ASN A 98 -9.71 6.58 6.94
N PRO A 99 -9.18 7.10 5.82
CA PRO A 99 -8.88 6.35 4.60
C PRO A 99 -7.60 5.50 4.77
N LEU A 100 -7.26 4.64 3.80
CA LEU A 100 -6.08 3.74 3.84
C LEU A 100 -4.73 4.49 3.78
N LYS A 101 -4.41 5.31 4.79
CA LYS A 101 -3.16 6.07 4.85
C LYS A 101 -2.05 5.26 5.50
N SER A 102 -0.93 5.09 4.79
CA SER A 102 0.27 4.41 5.27
C SER A 102 0.84 5.09 6.53
N ILE A 103 1.17 4.29 7.53
CA ILE A 103 1.80 4.73 8.78
C ILE A 103 3.26 4.27 8.80
N SER A 104 3.47 2.99 8.50
CA SER A 104 4.80 2.39 8.47
C SER A 104 4.86 1.18 7.55
N TYR A 105 6.02 0.96 6.95
CA TYR A 105 6.36 -0.23 6.18
C TYR A 105 7.64 -0.85 6.72
N ASN A 106 7.69 -2.17 6.78
CA ASN A 106 8.88 -2.93 7.15
C ASN A 106 9.05 -4.08 6.17
N ARG A 107 10.27 -4.24 5.67
CA ARG A 107 10.70 -5.36 4.85
C ARG A 107 11.84 -6.08 5.54
N ASN A 108 11.77 -7.40 5.55
CA ASN A 108 12.90 -8.26 5.85
C ASN A 108 12.97 -9.34 4.76
N SER A 109 14.03 -9.30 3.96
CA SER A 109 14.25 -10.22 2.84
C SER A 109 15.60 -10.90 2.97
N ILE A 110 15.60 -12.20 2.69
CA ILE A 110 16.79 -13.04 2.53
C ILE A 110 16.68 -13.70 1.17
N GLU A 111 17.67 -13.46 0.32
CA GLU A 111 17.81 -14.00 -1.03
C GLU A 111 19.20 -14.60 -1.15
N SER A 112 19.32 -15.89 -0.85
CA SER A 112 20.58 -16.63 -0.73
C SER A 112 21.54 -16.00 0.29
N ASP A 113 22.62 -15.36 -0.16
CA ASP A 113 23.64 -14.65 0.61
C ASP A 113 23.33 -13.15 0.76
N TYR A 114 22.31 -12.66 0.08
CA TYR A 114 21.84 -11.29 0.18
C TYR A 114 20.75 -11.18 1.25
N PHE A 115 20.81 -10.10 2.04
CA PHE A 115 19.68 -9.70 2.88
C PHE A 115 19.38 -8.22 2.68
N ALA A 116 18.13 -7.84 2.90
CA ALA A 116 17.69 -6.45 2.94
C ALA A 116 16.66 -6.25 4.06
N ILE A 117 16.88 -5.22 4.86
CA ILE A 117 15.97 -4.73 5.90
C ILE A 117 15.67 -3.28 5.58
N GLU A 118 14.39 -2.97 5.38
CA GLU A 118 13.94 -1.62 5.06
C GLU A 118 12.81 -1.22 5.99
N GLU A 119 12.88 -0.02 6.56
CA GLU A 119 11.85 0.56 7.39
C GLU A 119 11.49 1.95 6.86
N TYR A 120 10.19 2.19 6.64
CA TYR A 120 9.66 3.50 6.27
C TYR A 120 8.64 3.97 7.29
N LYS A 121 8.72 5.25 7.67
CA LYS A 121 7.75 5.92 8.56
C LYS A 121 7.20 7.16 7.87
N PHE A 122 5.88 7.22 7.74
CA PHE A 122 5.17 8.29 7.04
C PHE A 122 4.72 9.35 8.05
N ILE A 123 5.28 10.55 7.94
CA ILE A 123 5.00 11.68 8.86
C ILE A 123 4.28 12.77 8.07
N TYR A 124 2.95 12.71 8.06
CA TYR A 124 2.11 13.60 7.27
C TYR A 124 2.17 15.06 7.75
N GLU A 125 2.33 15.31 9.04
CA GLU A 125 2.45 16.66 9.59
C GLU A 125 3.69 17.39 9.06
N LYS A 126 4.74 16.63 8.73
CA LYS A 126 5.99 17.15 8.18
C LYS A 126 6.08 17.00 6.66
N GLN A 127 5.12 16.31 6.03
CA GLN A 127 5.19 15.89 4.63
C GLN A 127 6.51 15.17 4.30
N LYS A 128 6.93 14.24 5.18
CA LYS A 128 8.17 13.47 4.99
C LYS A 128 7.95 11.97 5.20
N VAL A 129 8.78 11.17 4.54
CA VAL A 129 8.99 9.75 4.86
C VAL A 129 10.41 9.58 5.38
N TYR A 130 10.55 9.06 6.60
CA TYR A 130 11.85 8.67 7.14
C TYR A 130 12.15 7.23 6.72
N SER A 131 13.31 7.05 6.11
CA SER A 131 13.79 5.78 5.58
C SER A 131 15.00 5.30 6.36
N LYS A 132 15.03 3.99 6.63
CA LYS A 132 16.16 3.29 7.20
C LYS A 132 16.36 2.01 6.40
N VAL A 133 17.53 1.84 5.80
CA VAL A 133 17.82 0.71 4.90
C VAL A 133 19.14 0.07 5.28
N HIS A 134 19.16 -1.24 5.38
CA HIS A 134 20.38 -2.03 5.61
C HIS A 134 20.36 -3.27 4.73
N ASN A 135 21.47 -3.55 4.06
CA ASN A 135 21.59 -4.77 3.26
C ASN A 135 23.02 -5.33 3.32
N SER A 136 23.22 -6.54 2.81
CA SER A 136 24.54 -7.19 2.88
C SER A 136 25.64 -6.48 2.08
N LYS A 137 25.27 -5.58 1.15
CA LYS A 137 26.22 -4.85 0.28
C LYS A 137 26.54 -3.45 0.78
N LYS A 138 25.70 -2.87 1.64
CA LYS A 138 25.81 -1.49 2.11
C LYS A 138 25.50 -1.40 3.60
N ASN A 139 26.30 -0.60 4.30
CA ASN A 139 26.03 -0.25 5.68
C ASN A 139 24.65 0.41 5.83
N LEU A 140 24.15 0.39 7.06
CA LEU A 140 22.91 1.05 7.44
C LEU A 140 22.89 2.51 6.99
N THR A 141 21.89 2.87 6.19
CA THR A 141 21.65 4.24 5.73
C THR A 141 20.34 4.78 6.27
N TYR A 142 20.29 6.09 6.44
CA TYR A 142 19.10 6.85 6.78
C TYR A 142 18.85 7.88 5.70
N ASP A 143 17.59 8.10 5.35
CA ASP A 143 17.20 9.12 4.40
C ASP A 143 15.86 9.75 4.80
N THR A 144 15.59 10.94 4.26
CA THR A 144 14.35 11.67 4.44
C THR A 144 13.81 12.06 3.07
N LEU A 145 12.73 11.38 2.66
CA LEU A 145 12.06 11.61 1.39
C LEU A 145 10.93 12.60 1.57
N ASN A 146 10.57 13.31 0.49
CA ASN A 146 9.33 14.08 0.45
C ASN A 146 8.14 13.10 0.39
N LEU A 147 7.11 13.36 1.18
CA LEU A 147 5.85 12.63 1.14
C LEU A 147 4.86 13.42 0.28
N PRO A 148 4.53 12.95 -0.94
CA PRO A 148 3.41 13.50 -1.69
C PRO A 148 2.10 13.35 -0.91
N ASN A 149 1.12 14.19 -1.23
CA ASN A 149 -0.21 14.13 -0.61
C ASN A 149 -0.85 12.74 -0.69
N CYS A 150 -0.51 11.97 -1.72
CA CYS A 150 -1.14 10.70 -2.08
C CYS A 150 -0.04 9.67 -2.30
N ALA A 151 0.40 9.03 -1.22
CA ALA A 151 1.45 8.03 -1.28
C ALA A 151 1.10 6.85 -0.39
N TYR A 152 1.40 5.67 -0.92
CA TYR A 152 1.24 4.39 -0.26
C TYR A 152 2.61 3.72 -0.16
N ASP A 153 2.82 2.97 0.92
CA ASP A 153 3.80 1.90 0.88
C ASP A 153 3.32 0.72 0.01
N LEU A 154 4.22 -0.23 -0.26
CA LEU A 154 3.97 -1.34 -1.17
C LEU A 154 2.72 -2.16 -0.83
N LEU A 155 2.57 -2.67 0.41
CA LEU A 155 1.40 -3.51 0.71
C LEU A 155 0.13 -2.68 0.84
N THR A 156 0.21 -1.48 1.42
CA THR A 156 -0.97 -0.61 1.50
C THR A 156 -1.46 -0.25 0.09
N ALA A 157 -0.56 -0.06 -0.88
CA ALA A 157 -0.93 0.15 -2.28
C ALA A 157 -1.67 -1.05 -2.88
N ILE A 158 -1.18 -2.28 -2.64
CA ILE A 158 -1.85 -3.52 -3.11
C ILE A 158 -3.27 -3.61 -2.55
N TYR A 159 -3.44 -3.38 -1.25
CA TYR A 159 -4.76 -3.42 -0.63
C TYR A 159 -5.66 -2.26 -1.06
N ALA A 160 -5.11 -1.06 -1.24
CA ALA A 160 -5.84 0.07 -1.78
C ALA A 160 -6.35 -0.20 -3.20
N PHE A 161 -5.52 -0.81 -4.06
CA PHE A 161 -5.89 -1.16 -5.43
C PHE A 161 -7.03 -2.18 -5.53
N ARG A 162 -7.25 -3.01 -4.51
CA ARG A 162 -8.42 -3.91 -4.45
C ARG A 162 -9.75 -3.18 -4.33
N ASN A 163 -9.73 -1.89 -3.97
CA ASN A 163 -10.92 -1.04 -3.86
C ASN A 163 -11.15 -0.20 -5.12
N PHE A 164 -10.39 -0.45 -6.18
CA PHE A 164 -10.52 0.27 -7.43
C PHE A 164 -11.77 -0.19 -8.19
N ASP A 165 -12.48 0.76 -8.80
CA ASP A 165 -13.60 0.47 -9.69
C ASP A 165 -13.06 0.15 -11.08
N PHE A 166 -12.91 -1.14 -11.36
CA PHE A 166 -12.41 -1.63 -12.64
C PHE A 166 -13.45 -1.53 -13.76
N GLU A 167 -14.73 -1.48 -13.44
CA GLU A 167 -15.80 -1.42 -14.46
C GLU A 167 -15.83 -0.06 -15.15
N ASN A 168 -15.53 1.00 -14.40
CA ASN A 168 -15.51 2.38 -14.89
C ASN A 168 -14.12 2.91 -15.25
N LEU A 169 -13.10 2.04 -15.30
CA LEU A 169 -11.74 2.43 -15.63
C LEU A 169 -11.62 2.79 -17.12
N LYS A 170 -11.21 4.03 -17.40
CA LYS A 170 -10.96 4.51 -18.77
C LYS A 170 -9.50 4.28 -19.19
N PRO A 171 -9.23 3.98 -20.47
CA PRO A 171 -7.88 3.93 -21.04
C PRO A 171 -7.13 5.27 -20.92
#